data_AF-A0A9W5X4L3-F1
#
_entry.id   AF-A0A9W5X4L3-F1
#
_cell.length_a   1.000
_cell.length_b   1.000
_cell.length_c   1.000
_cell.angle_alpha   90.00
_cell.angle_beta   90.00
_cell.angle_gamma   90.00
#
_symmetry.space_group_name_H-M   'P 1'
#
loop_
_entity.id
_entity.type
_entity.pdbx_description
1 polymer ?
#
loop_
_entity_poly.entity_id
_entity_poly.type
_entity_poly.pdbx_seq_one_letter_code
_entity_poly.pdbx_strand_id
1 'polypeptide(L)' 'MESFLHVLKDTEKKLGRQLQEREIEFLQWVYDRYTEEEQQKENICLS' A
#
# COMPACT_ATOMS: atom_id res chain seq x y z
N MET A 1 -6.30 7.82 3.94
CA MET A 1 -5.53 6.79 3.22
C MET A 1 -4.96 7.39 1.94
N GLU A 2 -3.65 7.28 1.76
CA GLU A 2 -3.03 7.52 0.45
C GLU A 2 -3.49 6.42 -0.51
N SER A 3 -3.65 6.74 -1.80
CA SER A 3 -4.03 5.73 -2.79
C SER A 3 -2.84 4.84 -3.15
N PHE A 4 -3.11 3.60 -3.56
CA PHE A 4 -2.07 2.67 -4.02
C PHE A 4 -1.15 3.30 -5.09
N LEU A 5 -1.70 4.08 -6.02
CA LEU A 5 -0.93 4.79 -7.05
C LEU A 5 0.05 5.82 -6.47
N HIS A 6 -0.28 6.43 -5.33
CA HIS A 6 0.62 7.35 -4.64
C HIS A 6 1.80 6.58 -4.04
N VAL A 7 1.52 5.48 -3.34
CA VAL A 7 2.53 4.59 -2.73
C VAL A 7 3.46 4.01 -3.79
N LEU A 8 2.91 3.61 -4.94
CA LEU A 8 3.68 3.09 -6.07
C LEU A 8 4.63 4.15 -6.62
N LYS A 9 4.12 5.35 -6.97
CA LYS A 9 4.96 6.44 -7.49
C LYS A 9 6.06 6.86 -6.52
N ASP A 10 5.75 6.93 -5.23
CA ASP A 10 6.72 7.28 -4.21
C ASP A 10 7.80 6.21 -4.05
N THR A 11 7.42 4.94 -4.16
CA THR A 11 8.36 3.82 -4.11
C THR A 11 9.30 3.81 -5.30
N GLU A 12 8.78 4.02 -6.52
CA GLU A 12 9.60 4.16 -7.73
C GLU A 12 10.55 5.36 -7.64
N LYS A 13 10.05 6.49 -7.12
CA LYS A 13 10.87 7.71 -6.91
C LYS A 13 12.00 7.48 -5.90
N LYS A 14 11.72 6.78 -4.79
CA LYS A 14 12.73 6.45 -3.76
C LYS A 14 13.77 5.45 -4.26
N LEU A 15 13.36 4.50 -5.09
CA LEU A 15 14.26 3.51 -5.69
C LEU A 15 15.04 4.08 -6.89
N GLY A 16 14.57 5.20 -7.47
CA GLY A 16 15.16 5.78 -8.68
C GLY A 16 15.00 4.91 -9.93
N ARG A 17 14.08 3.94 -9.88
CA ARG A 17 13.78 3.00 -10.96
C ARG A 17 12.31 2.58 -10.91
N GLN A 18 11.81 2.10 -12.04
CA GLN A 18 10.50 1.46 -12.08
C GLN A 18 10.53 0.11 -11.35
N LEU A 19 9.38 -0.21 -10.76
CA LEU A 19 9.16 -1.51 -10.14
C LEU A 19 8.93 -2.57 -11.22
N GLN A 20 9.48 -3.76 -11.01
CA GLN A 20 9.14 -4.91 -11.84
C GLN A 20 7.75 -5.41 -11.50
N GLU A 21 7.10 -6.13 -12.42
CA GLU A 21 5.72 -6.63 -12.26
C GLU A 21 5.52 -7.39 -10.94
N ARG A 22 6.45 -8.29 -10.57
CA ARG A 22 6.40 -9.00 -9.28
C ARG A 22 6.53 -8.09 -8.07
N GLU A 23 7.30 -7.02 -8.18
CA GLU A 23 7.45 -6.04 -7.09
C GLU A 23 6.17 -5.20 -6.95
N ILE A 24 5.47 -4.91 -8.05
CA ILE A 24 4.16 -4.25 -8.05
C ILE A 24 3.11 -5.16 -7.40
N GLU A 25 3.06 -6.44 -7.77
CA GLU A 25 2.15 -7.43 -7.16
C GLU A 25 2.38 -7.54 -5.65
N PHE A 26 3.65 -7.62 -5.23
CA PHE A 26 4.00 -7.63 -3.82
C PHE A 26 3.56 -6.34 -3.10
N LEU A 27 3.83 -5.17 -3.70
CA LEU A 27 3.47 -3.88 -3.11
C LEU A 27 1.95 -3.73 -2.98
N GLN A 28 1.20 -4.22 -3.97
CA GLN A 28 -0.26 -4.22 -3.95
C GLN A 28 -0.79 -5.10 -2.80
N TRP A 29 -0.25 -6.31 -2.64
CA TRP A 29 -0.61 -7.17 -1.52
C TRP A 29 -0.33 -6.53 -0.16
N VAL A 30 0.80 -5.83 -0.01
CA VAL A 30 1.13 -5.09 1.23
C VAL A 30 0.13 -3.97 1.48
N TYR A 31 -0.19 -3.20 0.45
CA TYR A 31 -1.14 -2.09 0.54
C TYR A 31 -2.55 -2.56 0.95
N ASP A 32 -3.02 -3.64 0.33
CA ASP A 32 -4.35 -4.20 0.61
C ASP A 32 -4.43 -4.67 2.07
N ARG A 33 -3.41 -5.38 2.57
CA ARG A 33 -3.36 -5.81 3.98
C ARG A 33 -3.29 -4.65 4.96
N TYR A 34 -2.48 -3.64 4.66
CA TYR A 34 -2.39 -2.45 5.50
C TYR A 34 -3.75 -1.73 5.60
N THR A 35 -4.45 -1.63 4.45
CA THR A 35 -5.78 -1.02 4.37
C THR A 35 -6.82 -1.82 5.16
N GLU A 36 -6.80 -3.15 5.06
CA GLU A 36 -7.66 -4.03 5.86
C GLU A 36 -7.39 -3.87 7.36
N GLU A 37 -6.13 -3.84 7.77
CA GLU A 37 -5.74 -3.65 9.18
C GLU A 37 -6.14 -2.28 9.72
N GLU A 38 -6.01 -1.21 8.93
CA GLU A 38 -6.50 0.13 9.31
C GLU A 38 -8.02 0.14 9.49
N GLN A 39 -8.78 -0.46 8.56
CA GLN A 39 -10.24 -0.58 8.68
C GLN A 39 -10.65 -1.41 9.91
N GLN A 40 -9.91 -2.46 10.26
CA GLN A 40 -10.16 -3.22 11.48
C GLN A 40 -9.91 -2.38 12.74
N LYS A 41 -8.85 -1.57 12.77
CA LYS A 41 -8.58 -0.67 13.91
C LYS A 41 -9.65 0.39 14.08
N GLU A 42 -10.15 0.97 12.99
CA GLU A 42 -11.25 1.93 13.03
C GLU A 42 -12.55 1.28 13.57
N ASN A 43 -12.85 0.05 13.16
CA ASN A 43 -14.04 -0.68 13.64
C ASN A 43 -13.95 -1.05 15.14
N ILE A 44 -12.75 -1.35 15.66
CA ILE A 44 -12.57 -1.69 17.08
C ILE A 44 -12.74 -0.45 17.99
N CYS A 45 -12.43 0.76 17.50
CA CYS A 45 -12.57 2.00 18.28
C CYS A 45 -14.01 2.54 18.36
N LEU A 46 -14.90 2.04 17.49
CA LEU A 46 -16.32 2.43 17.43
C LEU A 46 -17.26 1.40 18.09
N SER A 47 -16.71 0.35 18.72
CA SER A 47 -17.45 -0.74 19.37
C SER A 47 -17.48 -0.61 20.89
#